data_AF-A0A9P6BUC5-F1
#
_entry.id   AF-A0A9P6BUC5-F1
#
_cell.length_a   1.000
_cell.length_b   1.000
_cell.length_c   1.000
_cell.angle_alpha   90.00
_cell.angle_beta   90.00
_cell.angle_gamma   90.00
#
_symmetry.space_group_name_H-M   'P 1'
#
loop_
_entity.id
_entity.type
_entity.pdbx_description
1 polymer ?
#
loop_
_entity_poly.entity_id
_entity_poly.type
_entity_poly.pdbx_seq_one_letter_code
_entity_poly.pdbx_strand_id
1 'polypeptide(L)'
;MVHTNGVHQCHIVFCICSLHIHPQDKLLQLVCHQLLPPTVDNLQTVFMFQVLKDFHRHSLSAKILAYDYFDALKKHTDASFPQHIPDRYCEMIITMRIWRCLPGSLAVWCPACPEVGFNLAEDVVESAIESMMHIYMLFILADGNFCLQHKQKNNDPNDNALFGSNAYFVEDDAYKTYLKSISTATKVSMCAKFKAVQQQDHIKFKDAAVSGVVAIQCACHSFYLPQGMVDLEKGEV
;
A
#
# COMPACT_ATOMS: atom_id res chain seq x y z
N MET A 1 25.10 9.73 -5.31
CA MET A 1 24.73 8.42 -4.76
C MET A 1 24.77 8.50 -3.24
N VAL A 2 23.74 8.04 -2.55
CA VAL A 2 23.67 8.07 -1.07
C VAL A 2 23.78 6.65 -0.53
N HIS A 3 24.70 6.43 0.41
CA HIS A 3 24.98 5.16 1.10
C HIS A 3 25.06 5.38 2.61
N THR A 4 25.09 4.32 3.42
CA THR A 4 25.13 4.43 4.90
C THR A 4 26.39 5.09 5.42
N ASN A 5 27.47 5.11 4.63
CA ASN A 5 28.72 5.80 4.97
C ASN A 5 28.79 7.25 4.44
N GLY A 6 27.73 7.77 3.82
CA GLY A 6 27.69 9.16 3.35
C GLY A 6 27.17 9.36 1.92
N VAL A 7 27.38 10.56 1.41
CA VAL A 7 26.92 11.07 0.12
C VAL A 7 28.11 11.15 -0.84
N HIS A 8 28.03 10.41 -1.94
CA HIS A 8 29.12 10.25 -2.91
C HIS A 8 28.76 10.81 -4.27
N GLN A 9 29.69 11.53 -4.89
CA GLN A 9 29.60 11.91 -6.30
C GLN A 9 30.17 10.77 -7.14
N CYS A 10 29.31 10.06 -7.87
CA CYS A 10 29.69 8.88 -8.66
C CYS A 10 29.14 8.98 -10.08
N HIS A 11 29.89 8.45 -11.04
CA HIS A 11 29.42 8.26 -12.40
C HIS A 11 28.79 6.87 -12.54
N ILE A 12 27.52 6.83 -12.94
CA ILE A 12 26.80 5.58 -13.22
C ILE A 12 26.79 5.37 -14.73
N VAL A 13 27.26 4.20 -15.17
CA VAL A 13 27.25 3.79 -16.58
C VAL A 13 26.21 2.69 -16.74
N PHE A 14 25.25 2.91 -17.64
CA PHE A 14 24.20 1.94 -17.92
C PHE A 14 24.71 0.84 -18.86
N CYS A 15 24.24 -0.37 -18.61
CA CYS A 15 24.50 -1.51 -19.47
C CYS A 15 23.76 -1.35 -20.81
N ILE A 16 24.46 -1.65 -21.89
CA ILE A 16 23.92 -1.63 -23.27
C ILE A 16 23.58 -3.04 -23.79
N CYS A 17 23.80 -4.08 -22.97
CA CYS A 17 23.57 -5.46 -23.37
C CYS A 17 22.08 -5.81 -23.29
N SER A 18 21.51 -6.36 -24.37
CA SER A 18 20.09 -6.77 -24.43
C SER A 18 19.78 -8.13 -23.79
N LEU A 19 20.73 -8.71 -23.06
CA LEU A 19 20.64 -10.11 -22.61
C LEU A 19 19.66 -10.31 -21.44
N HIS A 20 19.49 -9.33 -20.55
CA HIS A 20 18.69 -9.48 -19.31
C HIS A 20 17.75 -8.31 -19.00
N ILE A 21 18.14 -7.07 -19.31
CA ILE A 21 17.32 -5.87 -19.09
C ILE A 21 17.39 -5.03 -20.37
N HIS A 22 16.26 -4.46 -20.80
CA HIS A 22 16.24 -3.66 -22.01
C HIS A 22 17.18 -2.44 -21.84
N PRO A 23 18.08 -2.14 -22.81
CA PRO A 23 19.07 -1.05 -22.67
C PRO A 23 18.46 0.33 -22.42
N GLN A 24 17.21 0.53 -22.82
CA GLN A 24 16.47 1.79 -22.62
C GLN A 24 15.82 1.89 -21.23
N ASP A 25 15.68 0.77 -20.51
CA ASP A 25 15.04 0.73 -19.19
C ASP A 25 16.06 1.02 -18.07
N LYS A 26 16.45 2.30 -18.00
CA LYS A 26 17.44 2.79 -17.02
C LYS A 26 16.98 2.59 -15.58
N LEU A 27 15.68 2.72 -15.32
CA LEU A 27 15.12 2.54 -13.98
C LEU A 27 15.30 1.09 -13.52
N LEU A 28 14.93 0.12 -14.37
CA LEU A 28 15.07 -1.29 -14.04
C LEU A 28 16.53 -1.68 -13.81
N GLN A 29 17.45 -1.14 -14.62
CA GLN A 29 18.89 -1.35 -14.40
C GLN A 29 19.35 -0.84 -13.02
N LEU A 30 18.89 0.33 -12.56
CA LEU A 30 19.21 0.83 -11.23
C LEU A 30 18.64 -0.05 -10.12
N VAL A 31 17.35 -0.41 -10.23
CA VAL A 31 16.65 -1.20 -9.22
C VAL A 31 17.25 -2.60 -9.09
N CYS A 32 17.59 -3.26 -10.20
CA CYS A 32 18.28 -4.56 -10.19
C CYS A 32 19.66 -4.51 -9.51
N HIS A 33 20.28 -3.33 -9.46
CA HIS A 33 21.54 -3.09 -8.74
C HIS A 33 21.33 -2.41 -7.38
N GLN A 34 20.12 -2.50 -6.82
CA GLN A 34 19.76 -2.00 -5.49
C GLN A 34 19.92 -0.48 -5.33
N LEU A 35 19.69 0.26 -6.41
CA LEU A 35 19.68 1.71 -6.44
C LEU A 35 18.25 2.20 -6.72
N LEU A 36 17.71 3.00 -5.80
CA LEU A 36 16.40 3.62 -5.95
C LEU A 36 16.55 5.12 -6.20
N PRO A 37 16.11 5.64 -7.36
CA PRO A 37 16.05 7.07 -7.59
C PRO A 37 14.79 7.68 -6.95
N PRO A 38 14.82 8.97 -6.57
CA PRO A 38 13.65 9.71 -6.09
C PRO A 38 12.66 10.04 -7.22
N THR A 39 13.12 10.09 -8.47
CA THR A 39 12.31 10.42 -9.65
C THR A 39 12.71 9.53 -10.83
N VAL A 40 11.78 9.28 -11.75
CA VAL A 40 12.02 8.48 -12.95
C VAL A 40 12.53 9.31 -14.13
N ASP A 41 12.19 10.60 -14.18
CA ASP A 41 12.52 11.48 -15.30
C ASP A 41 13.96 12.03 -15.24
N ASN A 42 14.45 12.31 -14.02
CA ASN A 42 15.77 12.92 -13.82
C ASN A 42 16.62 12.15 -12.80
N LEU A 43 17.41 11.21 -13.30
CA LEU A 43 18.24 10.28 -12.52
C LEU A 43 19.56 10.91 -12.03
N GLN A 44 19.52 12.07 -11.39
CA GLN A 44 20.72 12.73 -10.81
C GLN A 44 21.08 12.20 -9.43
N THR A 45 20.08 11.76 -8.67
CA THR A 45 20.24 11.26 -7.30
C THR A 45 19.76 9.83 -7.25
N VAL A 46 20.51 8.97 -6.58
CA VAL A 46 20.11 7.59 -6.28
C VAL A 46 20.47 7.26 -4.84
N PHE A 47 19.59 6.53 -4.17
CA PHE A 47 19.78 6.00 -2.84
C PHE A 47 19.98 4.49 -2.91
N MET A 48 21.00 3.99 -2.23
CA MET A 48 21.19 2.55 -2.10
C MET A 48 20.11 1.96 -1.18
N PHE A 49 19.66 0.75 -1.48
CA PHE A 49 18.70 0.03 -0.64
C PHE A 49 19.20 -0.09 0.81
N GLN A 50 20.52 -0.18 1.01
CA GLN A 50 21.14 -0.27 2.33
C GLN A 50 20.83 0.97 3.19
N VAL A 51 20.94 2.18 2.66
CA VAL A 51 20.65 3.41 3.42
C VAL A 51 19.14 3.55 3.70
N LEU A 52 18.30 3.09 2.78
CA LEU A 52 16.84 3.10 2.97
C LEU A 52 16.39 2.09 4.04
N LYS A 53 16.96 0.87 4.03
CA LYS A 53 16.74 -0.14 5.08
C LYS A 53 17.22 0.33 6.45
N ASP A 54 18.41 0.92 6.49
CA ASP A 54 19.02 1.41 7.73
C ASP A 54 18.19 2.54 8.33
N PHE A 55 17.86 3.56 7.54
CA PHE A 55 16.96 4.63 8.00
C PHE A 55 15.59 4.09 8.42
N HIS A 56 15.01 3.14 7.68
CA HIS A 56 13.72 2.57 8.06
C HIS A 56 13.77 1.94 9.45
N ARG A 57 14.79 1.12 9.75
CA ARG A 57 14.99 0.54 11.09
C ARG A 57 15.18 1.62 12.16
N HIS A 58 16.04 2.60 11.91
CA HIS A 58 16.27 3.70 12.85
C HIS A 58 15.02 4.54 13.11
N SER A 59 14.21 4.79 12.09
CA SER A 59 12.95 5.51 12.22
C SER A 59 11.91 4.75 13.07
N LEU A 60 11.89 3.42 12.99
CA LEU A 60 10.95 2.58 13.75
C LEU A 60 11.43 2.32 15.18
N SER A 61 12.70 1.97 15.36
CA SER A 61 13.23 1.55 16.66
C SER A 61 13.65 2.73 17.54
N ALA A 62 14.28 3.75 16.95
CA ALA A 62 14.87 4.88 17.68
C ALA A 62 14.13 6.21 17.47
N LYS A 63 13.07 6.21 16.64
CA LYS A 63 12.30 7.42 16.28
C LYS A 63 13.18 8.57 15.77
N ILE A 64 14.30 8.23 15.13
CA ILE A 64 15.21 9.22 14.54
C ILE A 64 14.48 9.96 13.43
N LEU A 65 14.54 11.28 13.44
CA LEU A 65 13.97 12.11 12.39
C LEU A 65 14.79 11.95 11.11
N ALA A 66 14.11 11.98 9.96
CA ALA A 66 14.77 11.91 8.65
C ALA A 66 15.84 12.99 8.47
N TYR A 67 15.61 14.18 9.05
CA TYR A 67 16.54 15.30 9.01
C TYR A 67 17.83 14.97 9.76
N ASP A 68 17.72 14.51 11.01
CA ASP A 68 18.87 14.15 11.84
C ASP A 68 19.68 13.01 11.22
N TYR A 69 18.99 12.03 10.65
CA TYR A 69 19.64 10.92 9.94
C TYR A 69 20.42 11.42 8.72
N PHE A 70 19.83 12.31 7.91
CA PHE A 70 20.52 12.83 6.73
C PHE A 70 21.69 13.77 7.11
N ASP A 71 21.56 14.53 8.19
CA ASP A 71 22.66 15.33 8.74
C ASP A 71 23.83 14.45 9.22
N ALA A 72 23.53 13.30 9.84
CA ALA A 72 24.55 12.29 10.18
C ALA A 72 25.25 11.75 8.93
N LEU A 73 24.53 11.50 7.83
CA LEU A 73 25.15 11.09 6.56
C LEU A 73 26.09 12.15 5.99
N LYS A 74 25.74 13.45 6.09
CA LYS A 74 26.64 14.55 5.69
C LYS A 74 27.93 14.51 6.51
N LYS A 75 27.83 14.34 7.82
CA LYS A 75 28.98 14.22 8.74
C LYS A 75 29.82 12.97 8.50
N HIS A 76 29.21 11.85 8.10
CA HIS A 76 29.94 10.66 7.67
C HIS A 76 30.74 10.89 6.38
N THR A 77 30.27 11.79 5.52
CA THR A 77 30.95 12.15 4.27
C THR A 77 32.15 13.06 4.54
N ASP A 78 31.92 14.15 5.27
CA ASP A 78 32.94 15.10 5.71
C ASP A 78 32.52 15.67 7.07
N ALA A 79 33.23 15.25 8.12
CA ALA A 79 32.97 15.74 9.48
C ALA A 79 33.47 17.17 9.71
N SER A 80 34.41 17.65 8.89
CA SER A 80 35.00 18.99 9.02
C SER A 80 34.11 20.05 8.37
N PHE A 81 33.54 19.73 7.20
CA PHE A 81 32.72 20.66 6.42
C PHE A 81 31.42 20.03 5.89
N PRO A 82 30.52 19.53 6.77
CA PRO A 82 29.27 18.87 6.36
C PRO A 82 28.33 19.79 5.56
N GLN A 83 28.45 21.11 5.74
CA GLN A 83 27.68 22.12 5.00
C GLN A 83 28.00 22.18 3.50
N HIS A 84 29.16 21.68 3.06
CA HIS A 84 29.52 21.63 1.64
C HIS A 84 28.93 20.40 0.93
N ILE A 85 28.40 19.44 1.68
CA ILE A 85 27.77 18.25 1.12
C ILE A 85 26.38 18.61 0.59
N PRO A 86 26.05 18.27 -0.67
CA PRO A 86 24.74 18.57 -1.26
C PRO A 86 23.59 18.07 -0.39
N ASP A 87 22.63 18.94 -0.11
CA ASP A 87 21.43 18.53 0.61
C ASP A 87 20.48 17.77 -0.32
N ARG A 88 20.20 16.51 0.02
CA ARG A 88 19.26 15.64 -0.69
C ARG A 88 18.18 15.09 0.25
N TYR A 89 17.90 15.82 1.33
CA TYR A 89 16.86 15.47 2.30
C TYR A 89 15.49 15.29 1.65
N CYS A 90 15.05 16.24 0.82
CA CYS A 90 13.75 16.17 0.14
C CYS A 90 13.65 14.91 -0.74
N GLU A 91 14.71 14.64 -1.51
CA GLU A 91 14.83 13.43 -2.32
C GLU A 91 14.81 12.16 -1.47
N MET A 92 15.41 12.18 -0.27
CA MET A 92 15.34 11.06 0.67
C MET A 92 13.91 10.82 1.15
N ILE A 93 13.14 11.87 1.47
CA ILE A 93 11.74 11.74 1.88
C ILE A 93 10.90 11.11 0.77
N ILE A 94 11.05 11.57 -0.48
CA ILE A 94 10.34 11.00 -1.63
C ILE A 94 10.75 9.53 -1.81
N THR A 95 12.05 9.25 -1.82
CA THR A 95 12.58 7.90 -2.00
C THR A 95 12.13 6.97 -0.88
N MET A 96 12.01 7.46 0.36
CA MET A 96 11.51 6.67 1.49
C MET A 96 10.02 6.37 1.40
N ARG A 97 9.22 7.27 0.80
CA ARG A 97 7.82 6.96 0.47
C ARG A 97 7.76 5.84 -0.55
N ILE A 98 8.54 5.95 -1.64
CA ILE A 98 8.62 4.90 -2.66
C ILE A 98 9.13 3.58 -2.05
N TRP A 99 10.18 3.63 -1.23
CA TRP A 99 10.81 2.47 -0.58
C TRP A 99 9.84 1.68 0.31
N ARG A 100 9.04 2.39 1.12
CA ARG A 100 7.99 1.79 1.94
C ARG A 100 6.87 1.17 1.09
N CYS A 101 6.85 1.48 -0.19
CA CYS A 101 5.83 1.09 -1.14
C CYS A 101 6.35 0.27 -2.33
N LEU A 102 7.62 -0.17 -2.30
CA LEU A 102 8.16 -1.11 -3.27
C LEU A 102 7.38 -2.43 -3.19
N PRO A 103 7.20 -3.15 -4.31
CA PRO A 103 6.19 -4.19 -4.44
C PRO A 103 6.26 -5.25 -3.34
N GLY A 104 5.12 -5.36 -2.68
CA GLY A 104 4.78 -6.14 -1.50
C GLY A 104 3.40 -5.64 -1.04
N SER A 105 2.66 -6.43 -0.25
CA SER A 105 1.42 -5.94 0.36
C SER A 105 1.74 -4.76 1.29
N LEU A 106 1.25 -3.55 0.95
CA LEU A 106 1.23 -2.41 1.87
C LEU A 106 0.28 -2.65 3.05
N ALA A 107 -0.66 -3.58 2.87
CA ALA A 107 -1.55 -4.01 3.91
C ALA A 107 -0.87 -5.02 4.82
N VAL A 108 -1.00 -4.78 6.12
CA VAL A 108 -0.46 -5.63 7.18
C VAL A 108 -1.49 -6.71 7.52
N TRP A 109 -1.12 -7.97 7.32
CA TRP A 109 -1.87 -9.12 7.85
C TRP A 109 -1.84 -9.11 9.38
N CYS A 110 -2.89 -9.61 10.02
CA CYS A 110 -2.94 -9.70 11.47
C CYS A 110 -1.85 -10.66 11.98
N PRO A 111 -0.82 -10.18 12.71
CA PRO A 111 0.30 -11.04 13.10
C PRO A 111 -0.06 -12.07 14.19
N ALA A 112 -1.19 -11.83 14.88
CA ALA A 112 -1.68 -12.68 15.95
C ALA A 112 -2.68 -13.75 15.47
N CYS A 113 -3.22 -13.61 14.26
CA CYS A 113 -4.11 -14.63 13.72
C CYS A 113 -3.32 -15.82 13.16
N PRO A 114 -3.90 -17.03 13.22
CA PRO A 114 -3.26 -18.20 12.66
C PRO A 114 -3.11 -18.08 11.14
N GLU A 115 -1.87 -18.23 10.66
CA GLU A 115 -1.49 -18.23 9.26
C GLU A 115 -0.59 -19.44 9.00
N VAL A 116 -1.13 -20.40 8.25
CA VAL A 116 -0.44 -21.66 7.93
C VAL A 116 0.82 -21.36 7.12
N GLY A 117 1.95 -21.90 7.57
CA GLY A 117 3.27 -21.66 6.97
C GLY A 117 3.97 -20.38 7.45
N PHE A 118 3.31 -19.53 8.24
CA PHE A 118 3.92 -18.33 8.83
C PHE A 118 4.08 -18.43 10.35
N ASN A 119 2.99 -18.46 11.09
CA ASN A 119 2.98 -18.58 12.56
C ASN A 119 2.22 -19.83 13.05
N LEU A 120 1.70 -20.64 12.12
CA LEU A 120 1.07 -21.93 12.37
C LEU A 120 1.65 -22.98 11.41
N ALA A 121 2.17 -24.08 11.93
CA ALA A 121 2.70 -25.15 11.09
C ALA A 121 1.57 -26.03 10.53
N GLU A 122 1.73 -26.52 9.30
CA GLU A 122 0.69 -27.27 8.58
C GLU A 122 0.38 -28.61 9.25
N ASP A 123 1.41 -29.30 9.74
CA ASP A 123 1.31 -30.56 10.48
C ASP A 123 0.51 -30.42 11.79
N VAL A 124 0.59 -29.27 12.46
CA VAL A 124 -0.21 -28.96 13.65
C VAL A 124 -1.70 -28.86 13.32
N VAL A 125 -2.04 -28.34 12.14
CA VAL A 125 -3.44 -28.25 11.70
C VAL A 125 -3.96 -29.62 11.26
N GLU A 126 -3.17 -30.37 10.50
CA GLU A 126 -3.54 -31.70 10.02
C GLU A 126 -3.74 -32.71 11.17
N SER A 127 -2.94 -32.59 12.24
CA SER A 127 -3.03 -33.43 13.43
C SER A 127 -3.99 -32.90 14.51
N ALA A 128 -4.63 -31.75 14.27
CA ALA A 128 -5.52 -31.12 15.24
C ALA A 128 -6.77 -31.98 15.49
N ILE A 129 -7.11 -32.13 16.77
CA ILE A 129 -8.36 -32.77 17.18
C ILE A 129 -9.51 -31.84 16.81
N GLU A 130 -10.61 -32.38 16.27
CA GLU A 130 -11.78 -31.61 15.81
C GLU A 130 -12.30 -30.60 16.86
N SER A 131 -12.30 -30.98 18.15
CA SER A 131 -12.71 -30.10 19.24
C SER A 131 -11.80 -28.89 19.47
N MET A 132 -10.55 -28.93 19.00
CA MET A 132 -9.53 -27.89 19.14
C MET A 132 -9.34 -27.05 17.87
N MET A 133 -9.98 -27.39 16.76
CA MET A 133 -9.84 -26.66 15.49
C MET A 133 -10.17 -25.17 15.62
N HIS A 134 -11.06 -24.80 16.55
CA HIS A 134 -11.44 -23.40 16.80
C HIS A 134 -10.26 -22.51 17.24
N ILE A 135 -9.17 -23.09 17.76
CA ILE A 135 -7.94 -22.36 18.15
C ILE A 135 -7.14 -21.91 16.93
N TYR A 136 -7.22 -22.66 15.83
CA TYR A 136 -6.50 -22.41 14.59
C TYR A 136 -7.36 -21.71 13.53
N MET A 137 -8.56 -21.26 13.91
CA MET A 137 -9.52 -20.66 13.00
C MET A 137 -9.34 -19.14 12.89
N LEU A 138 -9.35 -18.63 11.67
CA LEU A 138 -9.41 -17.20 11.40
C LEU A 138 -10.86 -16.70 11.48
N PHE A 139 -11.12 -15.79 12.42
CA PHE A 139 -12.42 -15.10 12.52
C PHE A 139 -12.40 -13.80 11.71
N ILE A 140 -13.33 -13.69 10.77
CA ILE A 140 -13.46 -12.54 9.87
C ILE A 140 -14.78 -11.83 10.14
N LEU A 141 -14.74 -10.50 10.14
CA LEU A 141 -15.88 -9.62 10.27
C LEU A 141 -15.99 -8.73 9.01
N ALA A 142 -17.20 -8.58 8.49
CA ALA A 142 -17.50 -7.68 7.38
C ALA A 142 -18.34 -6.52 7.92
N ASP A 143 -17.90 -5.28 7.72
CA ASP A 143 -18.63 -4.08 8.13
C ASP A 143 -18.76 -3.10 6.97
N GLY A 144 -19.91 -2.42 6.89
CA GLY A 144 -20.24 -1.48 5.83
C GLY A 144 -20.37 -0.06 6.36
N ASN A 145 -19.57 0.87 5.84
CA ASN A 145 -19.69 2.29 6.15
C ASN A 145 -20.38 3.03 4.98
N PHE A 146 -21.65 3.38 5.18
CA PHE A 146 -22.50 4.06 4.20
C PHE A 146 -22.50 5.59 4.32
N CYS A 147 -21.56 6.11 5.10
CA CYS A 147 -21.33 7.54 5.26
C CYS A 147 -20.06 8.00 4.53
N LEU A 148 -19.20 7.07 4.09
CA LEU A 148 -17.98 7.39 3.34
C LEU A 148 -18.27 7.55 1.85
N GLN A 149 -18.88 8.67 1.49
CA GLN A 149 -19.32 8.94 0.11
C GLN A 149 -18.23 9.62 -0.73
N HIS A 150 -18.03 9.14 -1.95
CA HIS A 150 -17.28 9.86 -2.99
C HIS A 150 -18.26 10.51 -3.97
N LYS A 151 -18.25 11.84 -4.04
CA LYS A 151 -19.11 12.58 -4.97
C LYS A 151 -18.49 12.62 -6.37
N GLN A 152 -19.32 12.51 -7.39
CA GLN A 152 -18.89 12.71 -8.76
C GLN A 152 -18.50 14.18 -8.96
N LYS A 153 -17.22 14.43 -9.24
CA LYS A 153 -16.66 15.76 -9.51
C LYS A 153 -15.86 15.72 -10.80
N ASN A 154 -15.46 16.90 -11.28
CA ASN A 154 -14.49 17.00 -12.37
C ASN A 154 -13.11 16.57 -11.83
N ASN A 155 -12.82 15.28 -11.93
CA ASN A 155 -11.60 14.68 -11.42
C ASN A 155 -10.43 14.93 -12.39
N ASP A 156 -9.21 15.03 -11.86
CA ASP A 156 -8.01 15.07 -12.69
C ASP A 156 -7.84 13.68 -13.35
N PRO A 157 -7.78 13.60 -14.70
CA PRO A 157 -7.57 12.31 -15.39
C PRO A 157 -6.26 11.61 -15.03
N ASN A 158 -5.32 12.29 -14.37
CA ASN A 158 -4.06 11.72 -13.90
C ASN A 158 -4.08 11.31 -12.42
N ASP A 159 -5.19 11.53 -11.71
CA ASP A 159 -5.35 11.13 -10.31
C ASP A 159 -5.56 9.61 -10.21
N ASN A 160 -4.46 8.87 -10.26
CA ASN A 160 -4.42 7.42 -10.21
C ASN A 160 -3.95 6.96 -8.83
N ALA A 161 -4.52 5.87 -8.33
CA ALA A 161 -4.07 5.27 -7.08
C ALA A 161 -2.59 4.87 -7.19
N LEU A 162 -1.74 5.47 -6.34
CA LEU A 162 -0.29 5.24 -6.32
C LEU A 162 0.08 3.76 -6.14
N PHE A 163 -0.80 2.98 -5.49
CA PHE A 163 -0.54 1.58 -5.13
C PHE A 163 -1.57 0.60 -5.68
N GLY A 164 -2.56 1.08 -6.44
CA GLY A 164 -3.67 0.26 -6.94
C GLY A 164 -4.20 -0.70 -5.86
N SER A 165 -4.22 -1.99 -6.18
CA SER A 165 -4.70 -3.10 -5.33
C SER A 165 -3.66 -3.69 -4.37
N ASN A 166 -2.50 -3.04 -4.18
CA ASN A 166 -1.44 -3.57 -3.32
C ASN A 166 -1.64 -3.24 -1.82
N ALA A 167 -2.77 -2.63 -1.45
CA ALA A 167 -3.12 -2.25 -0.09
C ALA A 167 -4.42 -2.95 0.37
N TYR A 168 -5.34 -2.19 0.98
CA TYR A 168 -6.57 -2.74 1.54
C TYR A 168 -7.72 -2.86 0.53
N PHE A 169 -7.72 -2.03 -0.52
CA PHE A 169 -8.75 -2.08 -1.56
C PHE A 169 -8.43 -3.11 -2.64
N VAL A 170 -9.48 -3.74 -3.15
CA VAL A 170 -9.42 -4.58 -4.35
C VAL A 170 -9.12 -3.72 -5.58
N GLU A 171 -8.58 -4.34 -6.63
CA GLU A 171 -8.37 -3.68 -7.92
C GLU A 171 -9.70 -3.23 -8.55
N ASP A 172 -9.75 -1.95 -8.92
CA ASP A 172 -10.94 -1.26 -9.42
C ASP A 172 -11.54 -1.94 -10.68
N ASP A 173 -10.72 -2.24 -11.67
CA ASP A 173 -11.19 -2.76 -12.96
C ASP A 173 -11.67 -4.21 -12.84
N ALA A 174 -10.98 -5.02 -12.06
CA ALA A 174 -11.39 -6.38 -11.69
C ALA A 174 -12.71 -6.36 -10.91
N TYR A 175 -12.87 -5.46 -9.94
CA TYR A 175 -14.10 -5.35 -9.17
C TYR A 175 -15.28 -4.88 -10.03
N LYS A 176 -15.08 -3.86 -10.88
CA LYS A 176 -16.11 -3.41 -11.84
C LYS A 176 -16.51 -4.52 -12.82
N THR A 177 -15.56 -5.35 -13.25
CA THR A 177 -15.82 -6.50 -14.11
C THR A 177 -16.65 -7.57 -13.38
N TYR A 178 -16.31 -7.83 -12.11
CA TYR A 178 -17.08 -8.72 -11.25
C TYR A 178 -18.51 -8.22 -11.01
N LEU A 179 -18.71 -6.93 -10.73
CA LEU A 179 -20.04 -6.33 -10.56
C LEU A 179 -20.92 -6.49 -11.81
N LYS A 180 -20.35 -6.33 -13.01
CA LYS A 180 -21.06 -6.57 -14.28
C LYS A 180 -21.48 -8.03 -14.47
N SER A 181 -20.74 -8.97 -13.90
CA SER A 181 -21.06 -10.41 -13.99
C SER A 181 -22.23 -10.82 -13.08
N ILE A 182 -22.52 -10.04 -12.04
CA ILE A 182 -23.62 -10.33 -11.12
C ILE A 182 -24.92 -9.78 -11.70
N SER A 183 -25.87 -10.68 -11.99
CA SER A 183 -27.24 -10.28 -12.28
C SER A 183 -27.84 -9.60 -11.04
N THR A 184 -28.22 -8.33 -11.15
CA THR A 184 -28.73 -7.56 -10.02
C THR A 184 -30.12 -8.10 -9.62
N ALA A 185 -30.17 -8.94 -8.58
CA ALA A 185 -31.45 -9.40 -8.06
C ALA A 185 -32.20 -8.20 -7.46
N THR A 186 -33.32 -7.82 -8.06
CA THR A 186 -34.20 -6.79 -7.48
C THR A 186 -34.77 -7.35 -6.17
N LYS A 187 -34.20 -6.94 -5.04
CA LYS A 187 -34.82 -7.21 -3.73
C LYS A 187 -36.07 -6.35 -3.64
N VAL A 188 -37.22 -6.94 -3.96
CA VAL A 188 -38.53 -6.39 -3.61
C VAL A 188 -38.63 -6.47 -2.10
N SER A 189 -38.56 -5.34 -1.40
CA SER A 189 -38.80 -5.33 0.04
C SER A 189 -40.25 -5.78 0.29
N MET A 190 -40.43 -6.86 1.06
CA MET A 190 -41.75 -7.39 1.41
C MET A 190 -42.49 -6.50 2.44
N CYS A 191 -41.88 -5.40 2.88
CA CYS A 191 -42.47 -4.48 3.85
C CYS A 191 -43.30 -3.40 3.15
N ALA A 192 -44.62 -3.57 3.13
CA ALA A 192 -45.57 -2.79 2.33
C ALA A 192 -45.71 -1.29 2.66
N LYS A 193 -44.90 -0.69 3.54
CA LYS A 193 -45.15 0.68 4.06
C LYS A 193 -43.93 1.60 4.30
N PHE A 194 -42.76 1.35 3.72
CA PHE A 194 -41.60 2.26 3.87
C PHE A 194 -41.16 2.93 2.57
N LYS A 195 -42.08 3.68 1.92
CA LYS A 195 -41.73 4.53 0.75
C LYS A 195 -40.73 5.64 1.09
N ALA A 196 -40.70 6.10 2.35
CA ALA A 196 -39.82 7.19 2.78
C ALA A 196 -38.33 6.79 2.83
N VAL A 197 -38.02 5.57 3.26
CA VAL A 197 -36.63 5.06 3.32
C VAL A 197 -36.09 4.86 1.91
N GLN A 198 -36.86 4.22 1.03
CA GLN A 198 -36.48 4.04 -0.38
C GLN A 198 -36.22 5.37 -1.12
N GLN A 199 -37.01 6.41 -0.84
CA GLN A 199 -36.80 7.74 -1.44
C GLN A 199 -35.61 8.49 -0.80
N GLN A 200 -35.35 8.31 0.50
CA GLN A 200 -34.19 8.92 1.17
C GLN A 200 -32.88 8.41 0.61
N ASP A 201 -32.76 7.12 0.31
CA ASP A 201 -31.52 6.56 -0.26
C ASP A 201 -31.24 7.13 -1.66
N HIS A 202 -32.25 7.19 -2.52
CA HIS A 202 -32.11 7.78 -3.85
C HIS A 202 -31.74 9.28 -3.82
N ILE A 203 -32.18 10.02 -2.79
CA ILE A 203 -31.85 11.44 -2.63
C ILE A 203 -30.46 11.63 -1.99
N LYS A 204 -30.10 10.81 -1.00
CA LYS A 204 -28.84 10.91 -0.23
C LYS A 204 -27.61 10.54 -1.06
N PHE A 205 -27.76 9.62 -2.02
CA PHE A 205 -26.68 9.20 -2.92
C PHE A 205 -26.80 9.79 -4.33
N LYS A 206 -27.66 10.80 -4.52
CA LYS A 206 -27.74 11.53 -5.79
C LYS A 206 -26.39 12.20 -6.08
N ASP A 207 -25.84 11.94 -7.27
CA ASP A 207 -24.53 12.42 -7.73
C ASP A 207 -23.31 11.86 -6.96
N ALA A 208 -23.48 10.74 -6.24
CA ALA A 208 -22.37 9.99 -5.64
C ALA A 208 -21.82 8.93 -6.62
N ALA A 209 -20.51 8.93 -6.83
CA ALA A 209 -19.80 7.88 -7.55
C ALA A 209 -19.60 6.63 -6.68
N VAL A 210 -19.43 6.82 -5.37
CA VAL A 210 -19.36 5.75 -4.36
C VAL A 210 -20.28 6.14 -3.19
N SER A 211 -21.15 5.23 -2.77
CA SER A 211 -22.10 5.44 -1.67
C SER A 211 -21.49 5.15 -0.29
N GLY A 212 -20.47 4.31 -0.25
CA GLY A 212 -19.86 3.83 0.99
C GLY A 212 -18.77 2.82 0.70
N VAL A 213 -18.23 2.20 1.75
CA VAL A 213 -17.18 1.18 1.63
C VAL A 213 -17.56 0.01 2.53
N VAL A 214 -17.39 -1.21 2.03
CA VAL A 214 -17.37 -2.42 2.87
C VAL A 214 -15.93 -2.80 3.12
N ALA A 215 -15.62 -3.10 4.38
CA ALA A 215 -14.31 -3.56 4.81
C ALA A 215 -14.42 -4.92 5.51
N ILE A 216 -13.50 -5.81 5.14
CA ILE A 216 -13.29 -7.08 5.80
C ILE A 216 -12.14 -6.91 6.80
N GLN A 217 -12.37 -7.29 8.04
CA GLN A 217 -11.40 -7.20 9.12
C GLN A 217 -11.29 -8.52 9.89
N CYS A 218 -10.13 -8.74 10.49
CA CYS A 218 -9.96 -9.73 11.55
C CYS A 218 -10.87 -9.36 12.71
N ALA A 219 -11.77 -10.26 13.10
CA ALA A 219 -12.73 -10.02 14.17
C ALA A 219 -12.07 -9.95 15.55
N CYS A 220 -10.95 -10.64 15.75
CA CYS A 220 -10.29 -10.73 17.06
C CYS A 220 -9.40 -9.52 17.37
N HIS A 221 -8.78 -8.92 16.35
CA HIS A 221 -7.72 -7.93 16.52
C HIS A 221 -7.93 -6.65 15.69
N SER A 222 -9.03 -6.56 14.94
CA SER A 222 -9.44 -5.37 14.16
C SER A 222 -8.39 -4.91 13.13
N PHE A 223 -7.65 -5.85 12.55
CA PHE A 223 -6.80 -5.60 11.39
C PHE A 223 -7.62 -5.76 10.12
N TYR A 224 -7.61 -4.76 9.25
CA TYR A 224 -8.21 -4.88 7.93
C TYR A 224 -7.46 -5.92 7.09
N LEU A 225 -8.20 -6.75 6.38
CA LEU A 225 -7.59 -7.73 5.49
C LEU A 225 -7.04 -7.02 4.25
N PRO A 226 -5.84 -7.39 3.78
CA PRO A 226 -5.33 -6.99 2.48
C PRO A 226 -6.33 -7.32 1.38
N GLN A 227 -6.59 -6.37 0.48
CA GLN A 227 -7.62 -6.49 -0.57
C GLN A 227 -9.01 -6.90 -0.03
N GLY A 228 -9.30 -6.58 1.23
CA GLY A 228 -10.56 -6.86 1.90
C GLY A 228 -11.55 -5.69 1.85
N MET A 229 -11.26 -4.61 1.12
CA MET A 229 -12.15 -3.45 1.01
C MET A 229 -12.67 -3.25 -0.41
N VAL A 230 -13.94 -2.88 -0.51
CA VAL A 230 -14.61 -2.57 -1.78
C VAL A 230 -15.52 -1.37 -1.66
N ASP A 231 -15.60 -0.62 -2.74
CA ASP A 231 -16.54 0.50 -2.88
C ASP A 231 -17.96 -0.01 -3.09
N LEU A 232 -18.92 0.68 -2.47
CA LEU A 232 -20.35 0.42 -2.65
C LEU A 232 -20.93 1.37 -3.69
N GLU A 233 -21.79 0.83 -4.57
CA GLU A 233 -22.56 1.62 -5.53
C GLU A 233 -23.93 2.05 -4.98
N LYS A 234 -24.41 1.42 -3.90
CA LYS A 234 -25.74 1.63 -3.31
C LYS A 234 -25.68 1.77 -1.79
N GLY A 235 -26.66 2.45 -1.20
CA GLY A 235 -26.81 2.58 0.25
C GLY A 235 -27.25 1.29 0.94
N GLU A 236 -27.37 1.32 2.27
CA GLU A 236 -28.11 0.28 3.02
C GLU A 236 -29.54 0.19 2.50
N VAL A 237 -30.09 -1.01 2.49
CA VAL A 237 -31.47 -1.31 2.11
C VAL A 237 -32.21 -1.88 3.31
#